data_AF-A0A2V8Y6V8-F1
#
_entry.id   AF-A0A2V8Y6V8-F1
#
_cell.length_a   1.000
_cell.length_b   1.000
_cell.length_c   1.000
_cell.angle_alpha   90.00
_cell.angle_beta   90.00
_cell.angle_gamma   90.00
#
_symmetry.space_group_name_H-M   'P 1'
#
loop_
_entity.id
_entity.type
_entity.pdbx_description
1 polymer ?
#
loop_
_entity_poly.entity_id
_entity_poly.type
_entity_poly.pdbx_seq_one_letter_code
_entity_poly.pdbx_strand_id
1 'polypeptide(L)'
;MKRLSRTASRLKHISRNLAVLAAALILAAPGFAQTGSPWENAVVLMQAFTSTIARGLSLVAIVLAGLTFAFGEGGSKRVLAGVLFGVGMAIAAVNFMAWLFPG
;
A
#
# COMPACT_ATOMS: atom_id res chain seq x y z
N MET A 1 36.23 -10.85 -48.76
CA MET A 1 36.52 -10.67 -47.31
C MET A 1 35.44 -9.88 -46.54
N LYS A 2 34.13 -9.96 -46.85
CA LYS A 2 33.06 -9.18 -46.16
C LYS A 2 31.95 -10.01 -45.48
N ARG A 3 32.02 -11.36 -45.54
CA ARG A 3 30.99 -12.25 -44.96
C ARG A 3 31.21 -12.61 -43.50
N LEU A 4 32.45 -12.59 -43.00
CA LEU A 4 32.79 -13.02 -41.63
C LEU A 4 32.50 -11.97 -40.55
N SER A 5 32.53 -10.66 -40.89
CA SER A 5 32.31 -9.59 -39.90
C SER A 5 30.83 -9.44 -39.48
N ARG A 6 29.88 -9.91 -40.30
CA ARG A 6 28.44 -9.83 -40.00
C ARG A 6 28.05 -10.82 -38.89
N THR A 7 28.69 -11.97 -38.82
CA THR A 7 28.37 -13.04 -37.85
C THR A 7 28.84 -12.68 -36.43
N ALA A 8 30.01 -12.06 -36.30
CA ALA A 8 30.55 -11.60 -35.02
C ALA A 8 29.67 -10.53 -34.35
N SER A 9 29.07 -9.63 -35.16
CA SER A 9 28.14 -8.62 -34.64
C SER A 9 26.86 -9.23 -34.06
N ARG A 10 26.28 -10.25 -34.73
CA ARG A 10 25.08 -10.95 -34.26
C ARG A 10 25.31 -11.68 -32.95
N LEU A 11 26.49 -12.31 -32.79
CA LEU A 11 26.85 -12.99 -31.54
C LEU A 11 26.96 -12.01 -30.36
N LYS A 12 27.52 -10.82 -30.58
CA LYS A 12 27.64 -9.76 -29.57
C LYS A 12 26.28 -9.14 -29.20
N HIS A 13 25.34 -9.09 -30.15
CA HIS A 13 23.98 -8.65 -29.87
C HIS A 13 23.18 -9.69 -29.08
N ILE A 14 23.36 -10.98 -29.38
CA ILE A 14 22.72 -12.07 -28.64
C ILE A 14 23.23 -12.13 -27.19
N SER A 15 24.55 -12.00 -26.99
CA SER A 15 25.13 -11.98 -25.63
C SER A 15 24.65 -10.78 -24.82
N ARG A 16 24.52 -9.60 -25.46
CA ARG A 16 23.98 -8.40 -24.80
C ARG A 16 22.51 -8.57 -24.43
N ASN A 17 21.69 -9.16 -25.30
CA ASN A 17 20.28 -9.40 -25.01
C ASN A 17 20.08 -10.43 -23.88
N LEU A 18 20.91 -11.48 -23.84
CA LEU A 18 20.90 -12.46 -22.73
C LEU A 18 21.31 -11.82 -21.41
N ALA A 19 22.33 -10.96 -21.42
CA ALA A 19 22.76 -10.23 -20.21
C ALA A 19 21.65 -9.29 -19.69
N VAL A 20 20.94 -8.60 -20.58
CA VAL A 20 19.80 -7.74 -20.21
C VAL A 20 18.64 -8.56 -19.66
N LEU A 21 18.33 -9.71 -20.27
CA LEU A 21 17.28 -10.61 -19.77
C LEU A 21 17.62 -11.15 -18.38
N ALA A 22 18.86 -11.58 -18.17
CA ALA A 22 19.34 -12.06 -16.87
C ALA A 22 19.30 -10.95 -15.81
N ALA A 23 19.73 -9.73 -16.16
CA ALA A 23 19.63 -8.58 -15.26
C ALA A 23 18.17 -8.23 -14.91
N ALA A 24 17.26 -8.30 -15.89
CA ALA A 24 15.83 -8.09 -15.67
C ALA A 24 15.21 -9.17 -14.76
N LEU A 25 15.62 -10.43 -14.91
CA LEU A 25 15.17 -11.54 -14.05
C LEU A 25 15.70 -11.40 -12.61
N ILE A 26 16.95 -10.97 -12.44
CA ILE A 26 17.54 -10.70 -11.12
C ILE A 26 16.84 -9.51 -10.44
N LEU A 27 16.52 -8.46 -11.19
CA LEU A 27 15.77 -7.30 -10.67
C LEU A 27 14.30 -7.63 -10.35
N ALA A 28 13.71 -8.62 -11.02
CA ALA A 28 12.35 -9.09 -10.75
C ALA A 28 12.27 -10.08 -9.57
N ALA A 29 13.37 -10.72 -9.19
CA ALA A 29 13.44 -11.69 -8.08
C ALA A 29 12.82 -11.20 -6.74
N PRO A 30 13.07 -9.96 -6.25
CA PRO A 30 12.46 -9.50 -4.99
C PRO A 30 10.93 -9.34 -5.05
N GLY A 31 10.34 -9.22 -6.25
CA GLY A 31 8.87 -9.18 -6.42
C GLY A 31 8.21 -10.55 -6.28
N PHE A 32 8.91 -11.63 -6.66
CA PHE A 32 8.42 -13.01 -6.56
C PHE A 32 8.78 -13.69 -5.23
N ALA A 33 9.76 -13.16 -4.49
CA ALA A 33 10.15 -13.64 -3.17
C ALA A 33 9.30 -13.09 -2.02
N GLN A 34 8.22 -12.35 -2.31
CA GLN A 34 7.20 -12.03 -1.30
C GLN A 34 6.40 -13.29 -1.00
N THR A 35 6.95 -14.16 -0.14
CA THR A 35 6.39 -15.45 0.28
C THR A 35 5.24 -15.32 1.26
N GLY A 36 4.35 -14.34 1.05
CA GLY A 36 3.16 -14.16 1.88
C GLY A 36 2.08 -13.52 1.03
N SER A 37 0.91 -14.14 0.99
CA SER A 37 -0.23 -13.49 0.35
C SER A 37 -0.50 -12.16 1.08
N PRO A 38 -0.89 -11.08 0.37
CA PRO A 38 -1.31 -9.84 1.02
C PRO A 38 -2.43 -10.07 2.05
N TRP A 39 -3.18 -11.15 1.87
CA TRP A 39 -4.27 -11.61 2.73
C TRP A 39 -3.79 -12.30 4.01
N GLU A 40 -2.63 -12.97 4.03
CA GLU A 40 -2.01 -13.47 5.26
C GLU A 40 -1.43 -12.34 6.11
N ASN A 41 -0.95 -11.25 5.51
CA ASN A 41 -0.56 -10.07 6.28
C ASN A 41 -1.75 -9.26 6.83
N ALA A 42 -2.99 -9.60 6.46
CA ALA A 42 -4.18 -8.89 6.93
C ALA A 42 -4.39 -9.04 8.45
N VAL A 43 -3.95 -10.14 9.07
CA VAL A 43 -3.99 -10.29 10.53
C VAL A 43 -3.13 -9.26 11.26
N VAL A 44 -1.99 -8.87 10.68
CA VAL A 44 -1.17 -7.77 11.21
C VAL A 44 -1.91 -6.45 11.11
N LEU A 45 -2.68 -6.26 10.03
CA LEU A 45 -3.51 -5.06 9.83
C LEU A 45 -4.63 -4.97 10.87
N MET A 46 -5.29 -6.09 11.21
CA MET A 46 -6.30 -6.13 12.27
C MET A 46 -5.74 -5.68 13.62
N GLN A 47 -4.55 -6.16 14.00
CA GLN A 47 -3.88 -5.74 15.24
C GLN A 47 -3.57 -4.23 15.25
N ALA A 48 -3.16 -3.67 14.12
CA ALA A 48 -2.90 -2.25 13.99
C ALA A 48 -4.15 -1.41 14.29
N PHE A 49 -5.32 -1.82 13.79
CA PHE A 49 -6.59 -1.12 14.01
C PHE A 49 -7.12 -1.21 15.44
N THR A 50 -6.79 -2.26 16.20
CA THR A 50 -7.27 -2.44 17.59
C THR A 50 -6.32 -1.86 18.65
N SER A 51 -5.18 -1.30 18.25
CA SER A 51 -4.18 -0.73 19.14
C SER A 51 -4.67 0.53 19.88
N THR A 52 -4.04 0.86 21.02
CA THR A 52 -4.33 2.09 21.78
C THR A 52 -4.08 3.35 20.94
N ILE A 53 -3.07 3.31 20.07
CA ILE A 53 -2.75 4.39 19.15
C ILE A 53 -3.89 4.58 18.12
N ALA A 54 -4.44 3.49 17.57
CA ALA A 54 -5.55 3.56 16.62
C ALA A 54 -6.83 4.15 17.25
N ARG A 55 -7.13 3.82 18.51
CA ARG A 55 -8.25 4.44 19.26
C ARG A 55 -8.04 5.94 19.43
N GLY A 56 -6.83 6.36 19.76
CA GLY A 56 -6.47 7.79 19.86
C GLY A 56 -6.63 8.53 18.54
N LEU A 57 -6.12 7.95 17.45
CA LEU A 57 -6.24 8.54 16.10
C LEU A 57 -7.69 8.60 15.61
N SER A 58 -8.52 7.60 15.91
CA SER A 58 -9.95 7.60 15.59
C SER A 58 -10.67 8.78 16.26
N LEU A 59 -10.43 8.99 17.57
CA LEU A 59 -11.04 10.10 18.31
C LEU A 59 -10.61 11.46 17.73
N VAL A 60 -9.31 11.64 17.47
CA VAL A 60 -8.77 12.87 16.88
C VAL A 60 -9.36 13.13 15.49
N ALA A 61 -9.47 12.10 14.65
CA ALA A 61 -10.07 12.22 13.32
C ALA A 61 -11.53 12.69 13.38
N ILE A 62 -12.32 12.13 14.31
CA ILE A 62 -13.73 12.53 14.50
C ILE A 62 -13.84 14.00 14.96
N VAL A 63 -13.01 14.41 15.93
CA VAL A 63 -13.03 15.79 16.43
C VAL A 63 -12.61 16.79 15.35
N LEU A 64 -11.52 16.51 14.64
CA LEU A 64 -11.04 17.36 13.54
C LEU A 64 -12.05 17.43 12.39
N ALA A 65 -12.69 16.32 12.06
CA ALA A 65 -13.76 16.28 11.08
C ALA A 65 -14.97 17.13 11.52
N GLY A 66 -15.39 17.04 12.78
CA GLY A 66 -16.48 17.87 13.31
C GLY A 66 -16.18 19.37 13.25
N LEU A 67 -14.97 19.76 13.63
CA LEU A 67 -14.51 21.16 13.56
C LEU A 67 -14.43 21.67 12.12
N THR A 68 -13.89 20.87 11.21
CA THR A 68 -13.82 21.23 9.78
C THR A 68 -15.18 21.21 9.10
N PHE A 69 -16.15 20.45 9.60
CA PHE A 69 -17.53 20.52 9.13
C PHE A 69 -18.22 21.81 9.60
N ALA A 70 -18.03 22.18 10.87
CA ALA A 70 -18.63 23.38 11.47
C ALA A 70 -18.04 24.69 10.91
N PHE A 71 -16.71 24.75 10.74
CA PHE A 71 -15.98 25.97 10.33
C PHE A 71 -15.35 25.87 8.93
N GLY A 72 -15.65 24.81 8.17
CA GLY A 72 -15.14 24.63 6.82
C GLY A 72 -15.82 25.58 5.84
N GLU A 73 -15.18 26.72 5.59
CA GLU A 73 -15.51 27.63 4.51
C GLU A 73 -14.98 27.06 3.19
N GLY A 74 -15.81 26.25 2.53
CA GLY A 74 -15.52 25.64 1.23
C GLY A 74 -16.05 24.21 1.11
N GLY A 75 -16.73 23.91 -0.01
CA GLY A 75 -17.31 22.59 -0.26
C GLY A 75 -16.30 21.45 -0.19
N SER A 76 -15.08 21.65 -0.71
CA SER A 76 -14.01 20.65 -0.67
C SER A 76 -13.52 20.32 0.75
N LYS A 77 -13.44 21.32 1.65
CA LYS A 77 -13.03 21.11 3.05
C LYS A 77 -14.06 20.28 3.82
N ARG A 78 -15.36 20.47 3.54
CA ARG A 78 -16.45 19.67 4.13
C ARG A 78 -16.48 18.24 3.59
N VAL A 79 -16.13 18.03 2.32
CA VAL A 79 -15.98 16.68 1.75
C VAL A 79 -14.83 15.92 2.42
N LEU A 80 -13.67 16.57 2.59
CA LEU A 80 -12.54 15.97 3.31
C LEU A 80 -12.88 15.69 4.78
N ALA A 81 -13.64 16.58 5.43
CA ALA A 81 -14.16 16.34 6.78
C ALA A 81 -15.04 15.08 6.83
N GLY A 82 -15.93 14.88 5.85
CA GLY A 82 -16.75 13.67 5.74
C GLY A 82 -15.93 12.39 5.58
N VAL A 83 -14.86 12.42 4.79
CA VAL A 83 -13.94 11.28 4.64
C VAL A 83 -13.21 10.99 5.95
N LEU A 84 -12.67 12.01 6.63
CA LEU A 84 -12.01 11.84 7.92
C LEU A 84 -12.96 11.32 9.00
N PHE A 85 -14.21 11.80 9.01
CA PHE A 85 -15.26 11.31 9.89
C PHE A 85 -15.57 9.84 9.63
N GLY A 86 -15.75 9.45 8.37
CA GLY A 86 -16.02 8.07 7.97
C GLY A 86 -14.88 7.11 8.35
N VAL A 87 -13.62 7.51 8.10
CA VAL A 87 -12.44 6.73 8.50
C VAL A 87 -12.35 6.61 10.02
N GLY A 88 -12.55 7.71 10.76
CA GLY A 88 -12.57 7.71 12.22
C GLY A 88 -13.62 6.76 12.79
N MET A 89 -14.84 6.79 12.24
CA MET A 89 -15.94 5.92 12.62
C MET A 89 -15.67 4.44 12.30
N ALA A 90 -15.07 4.13 11.14
CA ALA A 90 -14.73 2.76 10.78
C ALA A 90 -13.71 2.14 11.76
N ILE A 91 -12.68 2.91 12.14
CA ILE A 91 -11.67 2.46 13.12
C ILE A 91 -12.32 2.27 14.50
N ALA A 92 -13.19 3.19 14.93
CA ALA A 92 -13.94 3.07 16.18
C ALA A 92 -14.82 1.82 16.20
N ALA A 93 -15.49 1.51 15.08
CA ALA A 93 -16.35 0.33 14.96
C ALA A 93 -15.58 -0.99 15.11
N VAL A 94 -14.39 -1.11 14.51
CA VAL A 94 -13.54 -2.31 14.67
C VAL A 94 -13.14 -2.50 16.12
N ASN A 95 -12.81 -1.41 16.83
CA ASN A 95 -12.50 -1.46 18.26
C ASN A 95 -13.72 -1.82 19.11
N PHE A 96 -14.91 -1.31 18.76
CA PHE A 96 -16.16 -1.67 19.43
C PHE A 96 -16.47 -3.16 19.26
N MET A 97 -16.32 -3.71 18.06
CA MET A 97 -16.51 -5.13 17.79
C MET A 97 -15.53 -6.00 18.58
N ALA A 98 -14.26 -5.60 18.67
CA ALA A 98 -13.26 -6.30 19.48
C ALA A 98 -13.57 -6.28 20.99
N TRP A 99 -14.23 -5.22 21.48
CA TRP A 99 -14.72 -5.16 22.86
C TRP A 99 -16.00 -5.97 23.07
N LEU A 100 -16.91 -5.96 22.10
CA LEU A 100 -18.19 -6.66 22.16
C LEU A 100 -18.04 -8.19 22.09
N PHE A 101 -17.05 -8.65 21.32
CA PHE A 101 -16.73 -10.07 21.15
C PHE A 101 -15.26 -10.33 21.49
N PRO A 102 -14.90 -10.31 22.79
CA PRO A 102 -13.60 -10.80 23.21
C PRO A 102 -13.59 -12.32 23.00
N GLY A 103 -12.69 -12.80 22.14
CA GLY A 103 -12.51 -14.24 21.88
C GLY A 103 -12.03 -15.01 23.11
#